data_AF-A0A7Y4JN64-F1
#
_entry.id   AF-A0A7Y4JN64-F1
#
_cell.length_a   1.000
_cell.length_b   1.000
_cell.length_c   1.000
_cell.angle_alpha   90.00
_cell.angle_beta   90.00
_cell.angle_gamma   90.00
#
_symmetry.space_group_name_H-M   'P 1'
#
loop_
_entity.id
_entity.type
_entity.pdbx_description
1 polymer ?
#
loop_
_entity_poly.entity_id
_entity_poly.type
_entity_poly.pdbx_seq_one_letter_code
_entity_poly.pdbx_strand_id
1 'polypeptide(L)'
;MITRKSTSLLQVFLFCFALQGFTAQAQTVIEPELGIGVFGTSSNVTFRGSPLILQLYFGLPPGEVAAAGSATVQPVQISVPSGKWTRLVKLSVKNQQGVLQSWPFQVLTPVGASTQIDPDSPKELLVILPPEATSLLATGTYKLKLLLDSRTGSTPGSWKGWAIAQTTLEILDPPQAPVPAQQCSQALILAAYHEQKNNTAQAEAVLAQAPAFVACLAARAELATRTGNKKLAIDIYKQAITRQSQLKQPSDEPSTTLEMQCQLVMNSLPEAERDPLATCGYKECIAESEEEICHRVSAQCGPLQATDICGNTSNIASCGTCTAPQTCGGSGVANQCGCAPETNAQFCSRQGKNCGSVTGQDNCGQSRTVTSCGTCSGTDSCGGAGTANVCGTCQPIPQATACANRQCGSPSNGCGLIYSCGTCQLGRQCSLKYGVCGPPCEPNGVLVCNDLFCVCDPSGDPM
;
A
#
# COMPACT_ATOMS: atom_id res chain seq x y z
N MET A 1 85.54 62.75 -31.89
CA MET A 1 85.67 62.23 -30.51
C MET A 1 84.41 61.42 -30.20
N ILE A 2 84.59 60.14 -29.81
CA ILE A 2 83.91 59.45 -28.69
C ILE A 2 82.37 59.66 -28.61
N THR A 3 81.46 58.68 -28.71
CA THR A 3 81.51 57.22 -28.52
C THR A 3 80.11 56.61 -28.76
N ARG A 4 80.08 55.35 -29.27
CA ARG A 4 79.32 54.14 -28.81
C ARG A 4 77.83 54.29 -28.43
N LYS A 5 76.92 53.34 -28.74
CA LYS A 5 77.08 51.88 -28.73
C LYS A 5 75.85 51.20 -29.38
N SER A 6 76.13 50.06 -30.01
CA SER A 6 75.22 49.07 -30.58
C SER A 6 74.45 48.24 -29.54
N THR A 7 73.29 47.74 -29.94
CA THR A 7 72.68 46.39 -29.70
C THR A 7 71.23 46.49 -30.21
N SER A 8 70.55 45.50 -30.78
CA SER A 8 70.84 44.23 -31.46
C SER A 8 69.52 43.83 -32.17
N LEU A 9 69.57 43.07 -33.26
CA LEU A 9 68.43 42.67 -34.08
C LEU A 9 67.40 41.78 -33.36
N LEU A 10 66.13 41.89 -33.75
CA LEU A 10 65.25 40.72 -34.02
C LEU A 10 64.17 41.09 -35.06
N GLN A 11 64.17 40.39 -36.21
CA GLN A 11 63.12 40.42 -37.24
C GLN A 11 61.85 39.73 -36.72
N VAL A 12 60.65 40.32 -36.89
CA VAL A 12 59.38 39.55 -36.95
C VAL A 12 58.37 40.23 -37.88
N PHE A 13 58.13 39.53 -39.00
CA PHE A 13 56.90 39.29 -39.75
C PHE A 13 55.81 40.37 -39.91
N LEU A 14 55.58 40.69 -41.19
CA LEU A 14 54.35 41.23 -41.77
C LEU A 14 53.13 40.40 -41.31
N PHE A 15 52.21 41.01 -40.55
CA PHE A 15 50.90 40.40 -40.25
C PHE A 15 49.86 40.90 -41.25
N CYS A 16 49.48 40.02 -42.18
CA CYS A 16 48.22 40.12 -42.91
C CYS A 16 47.06 40.13 -41.91
N PHE A 17 46.35 41.25 -41.79
CA PHE A 17 45.04 41.27 -41.15
C PHE A 17 44.05 40.54 -42.07
N ALA A 18 43.78 39.28 -41.75
CA ALA A 18 42.63 38.57 -42.28
C ALA A 18 41.36 39.21 -41.68
N LEU A 19 40.62 39.95 -42.51
CA LEU A 19 39.22 40.28 -42.27
C LEU A 19 38.44 38.96 -42.18
N GLN A 20 38.26 38.44 -40.97
CA GLN A 20 37.20 37.46 -40.72
C GLN A 20 35.88 38.21 -40.84
N GLY A 21 35.28 38.13 -42.03
CA GLY A 21 33.89 38.50 -42.22
C GLY A 21 33.03 37.59 -41.35
N PHE A 22 32.57 38.11 -40.20
CA PHE A 22 31.39 37.57 -39.55
C PHE A 22 30.24 37.78 -40.53
N THR A 23 29.89 36.72 -41.27
CA THR A 23 28.59 36.69 -41.95
C THR A 23 27.56 36.59 -40.84
N ALA A 24 26.92 37.71 -40.51
CA ALA A 24 25.68 37.67 -39.75
C ALA A 24 24.68 36.90 -40.63
N GLN A 25 24.51 35.61 -40.35
CA GLN A 25 23.47 34.82 -41.00
C GLN A 25 22.13 35.50 -40.67
N ALA A 26 21.43 35.96 -41.71
CA ALA A 26 20.10 36.51 -41.57
C ALA A 26 19.21 35.42 -40.97
N GLN A 27 18.73 35.67 -39.75
CA GLN A 27 17.87 34.73 -39.04
C GLN A 27 16.52 34.60 -39.76
N THR A 28 16.05 33.35 -39.92
CA THR A 28 14.80 33.06 -40.61
C THR A 28 13.62 33.25 -39.65
N VAL A 29 12.64 34.04 -40.06
CA VAL A 29 11.38 34.23 -39.33
C VAL A 29 10.32 33.34 -39.97
N ILE A 30 9.77 32.41 -39.18
CA ILE A 30 8.73 31.47 -39.61
C ILE A 30 7.44 31.81 -38.88
N GLU A 31 6.30 31.74 -39.57
CA GLU A 31 5.01 31.98 -38.95
C GLU A 31 4.55 30.79 -38.10
N PRO A 32 3.86 31.02 -36.97
CA PRO A 32 3.33 29.94 -36.14
C PRO A 32 2.24 29.13 -36.84
N GLU A 33 2.27 27.82 -36.63
CA GLU A 33 1.20 26.90 -36.95
C GLU A 33 0.47 26.49 -35.66
N LEU A 34 -0.86 26.31 -35.78
CA LEU A 34 -1.70 25.89 -34.67
C LEU A 34 -2.25 24.48 -34.91
N GLY A 35 -2.55 23.77 -33.82
CA GLY A 35 -3.21 22.48 -33.85
C GLY A 35 -4.29 22.34 -32.79
N ILE A 36 -5.29 21.51 -33.05
CA ILE A 36 -6.32 21.12 -32.07
C ILE A 36 -6.39 19.59 -32.08
N GLY A 37 -6.01 18.98 -30.96
CA GLY A 37 -6.16 17.54 -30.71
C GLY A 37 -7.12 17.26 -29.56
N VAL A 38 -7.72 16.07 -29.57
CA VAL A 38 -8.44 15.51 -28.43
C VAL A 38 -7.53 14.51 -27.74
N PHE A 39 -7.20 14.74 -26.47
CA PHE A 39 -6.29 13.88 -25.73
C PHE A 39 -6.79 12.43 -25.70
N GLY A 40 -5.88 11.48 -25.94
CA GLY A 40 -6.16 10.05 -25.85
C GLY A 40 -6.97 9.45 -27.00
N THR A 41 -7.29 10.21 -28.05
CA THR A 41 -8.02 9.69 -29.22
C THR A 41 -7.42 10.19 -30.53
N SER A 42 -7.35 9.33 -31.55
CA SER A 42 -6.95 9.72 -32.91
C SER A 42 -8.15 10.15 -33.78
N SER A 43 -9.38 9.89 -33.33
CA SER A 43 -10.60 10.09 -34.11
C SER A 43 -11.34 11.40 -33.81
N ASN A 44 -10.87 12.23 -32.87
CA ASN A 44 -11.58 13.42 -32.38
C ASN A 44 -13.05 13.12 -31.99
N VAL A 45 -13.26 12.01 -31.29
CA VAL A 45 -14.57 11.58 -30.77
C VAL A 45 -14.56 11.66 -29.25
N THR A 46 -15.65 12.14 -28.65
CA THR A 46 -15.88 12.10 -27.21
C THR A 46 -17.30 11.62 -26.89
N PHE A 47 -17.50 11.15 -25.67
CA PHE A 47 -18.81 10.68 -25.20
C PHE A 47 -19.38 11.65 -24.16
N ARG A 48 -20.70 11.83 -24.17
CA ARG A 48 -21.39 12.57 -23.09
C ARG A 48 -21.05 11.94 -21.74
N GLY A 49 -20.73 12.78 -20.75
CA GLY A 49 -20.31 12.32 -19.43
C GLY A 49 -18.86 11.85 -19.34
N SER A 50 -18.07 11.91 -20.43
CA SER A 50 -16.61 11.74 -20.36
C SER A 50 -15.92 13.10 -20.28
N PRO A 51 -14.78 13.24 -19.59
CA PRO A 51 -14.03 14.48 -19.63
C PRO A 51 -13.50 14.72 -21.04
N LEU A 52 -13.65 15.95 -21.53
CA LEU A 52 -13.07 16.37 -22.80
C LEU A 52 -11.81 17.18 -22.50
N ILE A 53 -10.65 16.66 -22.88
CA ILE A 53 -9.37 17.36 -22.78
C ILE A 53 -8.92 17.71 -24.20
N LEU A 54 -8.85 18.99 -24.50
CA LEU A 54 -8.33 19.48 -25.77
C LEU A 54 -6.87 19.91 -25.62
N GLN A 55 -6.03 19.41 -26.51
CA GLN A 55 -4.64 19.80 -26.67
C GLN A 55 -4.56 20.86 -27.76
N LEU A 56 -4.27 22.10 -27.36
CA LEU A 56 -4.06 23.21 -28.30
C LEU A 56 -2.56 23.37 -28.52
N TYR A 57 -2.11 23.09 -29.75
CA TYR A 57 -0.70 23.15 -30.13
C TYR A 57 -0.36 24.50 -30.76
N PHE A 58 0.81 25.02 -30.42
CA PHE A 58 1.40 26.24 -30.97
C PHE A 58 2.84 25.91 -31.34
N GLY A 59 3.11 25.71 -32.63
CA GLY A 59 4.41 25.27 -33.14
C GLY A 59 4.87 26.09 -34.34
N LEU A 60 5.98 25.65 -34.93
CA LEU A 60 6.43 26.11 -36.25
C LEU A 60 6.29 24.95 -37.24
N PRO A 61 5.93 25.20 -38.51
CA PRO A 61 5.83 24.16 -39.52
C PRO A 61 7.12 23.34 -39.62
N PRO A 62 7.10 22.01 -39.34
CA PRO A 62 8.33 21.22 -39.29
C PRO A 62 9.12 21.21 -40.60
N GLY A 63 8.42 21.25 -41.74
CA GLY A 63 9.05 21.32 -43.07
C GLY A 63 9.84 22.61 -43.30
N GLU A 64 9.32 23.75 -42.82
CA GLU A 64 9.99 25.04 -42.93
C GLU A 64 11.18 25.14 -41.97
N VAL A 65 11.01 24.63 -40.74
CA VAL A 65 12.09 24.54 -39.76
C VAL A 65 13.23 23.67 -40.29
N ALA A 66 12.92 22.52 -40.88
CA ALA A 66 13.92 21.62 -41.47
C ALA A 66 14.63 22.27 -42.67
N ALA A 67 13.90 22.99 -43.53
CA ALA A 67 14.48 23.68 -44.68
C ALA A 67 15.44 24.82 -44.27
N ALA A 68 15.12 25.54 -43.18
CA ALA A 68 15.98 26.60 -42.64
C ALA A 68 17.13 26.07 -41.76
N GLY A 69 16.96 24.88 -41.17
CA GLY A 69 17.81 24.36 -40.09
C GLY A 69 17.46 25.00 -38.75
N SER A 70 17.07 24.20 -37.76
CA SER A 70 16.47 24.71 -36.50
C SER A 70 17.32 25.75 -35.76
N ALA A 71 18.65 25.62 -35.81
CA ALA A 71 19.58 26.57 -35.19
C ALA A 71 19.55 27.99 -35.79
N THR A 72 19.02 28.16 -37.01
CA THR A 72 18.94 29.46 -37.69
C THR A 72 17.57 30.14 -37.54
N VAL A 73 16.56 29.39 -37.06
CA VAL A 73 15.18 29.85 -36.91
C VAL A 73 15.03 30.61 -35.60
N GLN A 74 14.47 31.81 -35.65
CA GLN A 74 14.20 32.58 -34.43
C GLN A 74 12.96 32.06 -33.70
N PRO A 75 13.05 31.88 -32.37
CA PRO A 75 11.88 31.56 -31.57
C PRO A 75 10.83 32.68 -31.60
N VAL A 76 9.56 32.31 -31.68
CA VAL A 76 8.46 33.27 -31.74
C VAL A 76 8.06 33.70 -30.33
N GLN A 77 8.30 34.97 -30.00
CA GLN A 77 7.95 35.55 -28.68
C GLN A 77 6.52 36.10 -28.66
N ILE A 78 5.70 35.59 -27.75
CA ILE A 78 4.33 36.05 -27.52
C ILE A 78 4.24 36.61 -26.10
N SER A 79 4.09 37.93 -25.98
CA SER A 79 4.11 38.63 -24.70
C SER A 79 2.99 39.67 -24.62
N VAL A 80 2.34 39.77 -23.44
CA VAL A 80 1.28 40.75 -23.17
C VAL A 80 1.69 41.69 -22.03
N PRO A 81 1.26 42.97 -22.06
CA PRO A 81 1.65 43.95 -21.04
C PRO A 81 1.09 43.65 -19.65
N SER A 82 -0.02 42.89 -19.57
CA SER A 82 -0.65 42.50 -18.31
C SER A 82 -1.50 41.24 -18.48
N GLY A 83 -1.60 40.45 -17.40
CA GLY A 83 -2.34 39.20 -17.38
C GLY A 83 -1.61 38.05 -18.07
N LYS A 84 -2.36 37.18 -18.74
CA LYS A 84 -1.87 35.94 -19.35
C LYS A 84 -1.82 36.08 -20.87
N TRP A 85 -0.78 35.55 -21.52
CA TRP A 85 -0.65 35.59 -22.98
C TRP A 85 -1.84 34.90 -23.69
N THR A 86 -2.46 33.92 -23.03
CA THR A 86 -3.63 33.17 -23.53
C THR A 86 -4.85 34.04 -23.79
N ARG A 87 -4.88 35.30 -23.35
CA ARG A 87 -5.91 36.27 -23.75
C ARG A 87 -5.91 36.58 -25.26
N LEU A 88 -4.80 36.29 -25.95
CA LEU A 88 -4.66 36.40 -27.40
C LEU A 88 -5.18 35.15 -28.14
N VAL A 89 -5.59 34.12 -27.40
CA VAL A 89 -6.09 32.85 -27.93
C VAL A 89 -7.61 32.83 -27.82
N LYS A 90 -8.28 32.48 -28.91
CA LYS A 90 -9.74 32.28 -28.96
C LYS A 90 -10.07 30.90 -29.51
N LEU A 91 -10.70 30.08 -28.68
CA LEU A 91 -11.34 28.84 -29.11
C LEU A 91 -12.84 29.09 -29.30
N SER A 92 -13.34 28.84 -30.50
CA SER A 92 -14.76 28.95 -30.82
C SER A 92 -15.31 27.61 -31.27
N VAL A 93 -16.52 27.30 -30.81
CA VAL A 93 -17.20 26.04 -31.09
C VAL A 93 -18.51 26.35 -31.79
N LYS A 94 -18.77 25.70 -32.92
CA LYS A 94 -20.05 25.79 -33.63
C LYS A 94 -20.67 24.40 -33.75
N ASN A 95 -21.98 24.30 -33.55
CA ASN A 95 -22.69 23.04 -33.82
C ASN A 95 -22.84 22.79 -35.33
N GLN A 96 -23.47 21.69 -35.71
CA GLN A 96 -23.67 21.30 -37.10
C GLN A 96 -24.48 22.34 -37.91
N GLN A 97 -25.36 23.10 -37.25
CA GLN A 97 -26.13 24.20 -37.85
C GLN A 97 -25.33 25.51 -37.95
N GLY A 98 -24.07 25.54 -37.53
CA GLY A 98 -23.21 26.72 -37.57
C GLY A 98 -23.44 27.72 -36.43
N VAL A 99 -24.28 27.38 -35.44
CA VAL A 99 -24.60 28.21 -34.28
C VAL A 99 -23.45 28.14 -33.27
N LEU A 100 -22.97 29.31 -32.85
CA LEU A 100 -21.90 29.42 -31.85
C LEU A 100 -22.37 28.85 -30.50
N GLN A 101 -21.55 27.98 -29.91
CA GLN A 101 -21.80 27.35 -28.62
C GLN A 101 -20.96 28.01 -27.53
N SER A 102 -21.52 28.13 -26.33
CA SER A 102 -20.81 28.60 -25.15
C SER A 102 -20.43 27.40 -24.29
N TRP A 103 -19.15 27.02 -24.31
CA TRP A 103 -18.63 25.90 -23.53
C TRP A 103 -17.70 26.41 -22.42
N PRO A 104 -17.88 25.99 -21.16
CA PRO A 104 -17.14 26.51 -20.01
C PRO A 104 -15.75 25.88 -19.88
N PHE A 105 -14.90 26.09 -20.87
CA PHE A 105 -13.54 25.55 -20.85
C PHE A 105 -12.72 26.09 -19.67
N GLN A 106 -12.00 25.20 -19.01
CA GLN A 106 -11.03 25.56 -17.97
C GLN A 106 -9.61 25.35 -18.50
N VAL A 107 -8.74 26.34 -18.32
CA VAL A 107 -7.32 26.23 -18.66
C VAL A 107 -6.58 25.51 -17.53
N LEU A 108 -5.80 24.50 -17.86
CA LEU A 108 -5.07 23.70 -16.88
C LEU A 108 -3.58 24.02 -16.80
N THR A 109 -2.96 24.43 -17.90
CA THR A 109 -1.52 24.72 -17.86
C THR A 109 -1.25 26.05 -17.15
N PRO A 110 -0.23 26.12 -16.27
CA PRO A 110 0.24 27.38 -15.73
C PRO A 110 0.66 28.32 -16.87
N VAL A 111 0.12 29.52 -16.88
CA VAL A 111 0.33 30.48 -17.97
C VAL A 111 0.76 31.82 -17.38
N GLY A 112 1.89 32.32 -17.88
CA GLY A 112 2.45 33.62 -17.54
C GLY A 112 2.04 34.72 -18.51
N ALA A 113 2.67 35.89 -18.36
CA ALA A 113 2.48 37.04 -19.25
C ALA A 113 3.18 36.86 -20.61
N SER A 114 4.12 35.92 -20.72
CA SER A 114 4.85 35.62 -21.94
C SER A 114 4.95 34.11 -22.18
N THR A 115 5.12 33.75 -23.45
CA THR A 115 5.54 32.42 -23.90
C THR A 115 6.39 32.58 -25.15
N GLN A 116 7.24 31.59 -25.40
CA GLN A 116 8.08 31.49 -26.58
C GLN A 116 7.67 30.24 -27.34
N ILE A 117 7.66 30.23 -28.67
CA ILE A 117 7.50 29.01 -29.47
C ILE A 117 8.86 28.71 -30.08
N ASP A 118 9.45 27.60 -29.67
CA ASP A 118 10.78 27.19 -30.11
C ASP A 118 10.67 26.26 -31.33
N PRO A 119 11.63 26.28 -32.27
CA PRO A 119 11.61 25.41 -33.45
C PRO A 119 11.50 23.92 -33.13
N ASP A 120 12.17 23.50 -32.05
CA ASP A 120 12.24 22.10 -31.62
C ASP A 120 11.34 21.80 -30.41
N SER A 121 10.61 22.80 -29.90
CA SER A 121 9.75 22.66 -28.71
C SER A 121 8.46 23.47 -28.88
N PRO A 122 7.43 22.88 -29.53
CA PRO A 122 6.11 23.50 -29.61
C PRO A 122 5.53 23.69 -28.21
N LYS A 123 4.66 24.69 -28.06
CA LYS A 123 3.94 24.93 -26.81
C LYS A 123 2.56 24.31 -26.87
N GLU A 124 2.14 23.79 -25.73
CA GLU A 124 0.86 23.14 -25.56
C GLU A 124 0.03 23.85 -24.48
N LEU A 125 -1.23 24.09 -24.79
CA LEU A 125 -2.22 24.60 -23.86
C LEU A 125 -3.34 23.58 -23.72
N LEU A 126 -3.48 23.01 -22.53
CA LEU A 126 -4.53 22.07 -22.20
C LEU A 126 -5.78 22.82 -21.70
N VAL A 127 -6.91 22.59 -22.36
CA VAL A 127 -8.21 23.09 -21.93
C VAL A 127 -9.20 21.96 -21.75
N ILE A 128 -10.04 22.03 -20.71
CA ILE A 128 -10.94 20.94 -20.34
C ILE A 128 -12.39 21.34 -20.26
N LEU A 129 -13.26 20.39 -20.58
CA LEU A 129 -14.63 20.33 -20.06
C LEU A 129 -14.74 19.14 -19.11
N PRO A 130 -15.23 19.36 -17.88
CA PRO A 130 -15.43 18.27 -16.95
C PRO A 130 -16.59 17.36 -17.39
N PRO A 131 -16.66 16.12 -16.87
CA PRO A 131 -17.70 15.15 -17.20
C PRO A 131 -19.13 15.70 -17.07
N GLU A 132 -19.39 16.53 -16.06
CA GLU A 132 -20.70 17.12 -15.79
C GLU A 132 -21.08 18.18 -16.83
N ALA A 133 -20.10 18.81 -17.48
CA ALA A 133 -20.36 19.75 -18.56
C ALA A 133 -20.63 19.01 -19.88
N THR A 134 -19.85 17.96 -20.18
CA THR A 134 -20.03 17.18 -21.43
C THR A 134 -21.32 16.36 -21.43
N SER A 135 -21.82 15.94 -20.26
CA SER A 135 -23.11 15.24 -20.14
C SER A 135 -24.31 16.09 -20.57
N LEU A 136 -24.20 17.42 -20.46
CA LEU A 136 -25.25 18.38 -20.82
C LEU A 136 -25.22 18.79 -22.30
N LEU A 137 -24.17 18.42 -23.04
CA LEU A 137 -24.05 18.75 -24.45
C LEU A 137 -24.95 17.84 -25.30
N ALA A 138 -25.45 18.37 -26.42
CA ALA A 138 -26.16 17.55 -27.41
C ALA A 138 -25.16 16.70 -28.20
N THR A 139 -25.57 15.49 -28.60
CA THR A 139 -24.80 14.67 -29.52
C THR A 139 -24.74 15.31 -30.91
N GLY A 140 -23.69 15.04 -31.67
CA GLY A 140 -23.51 15.51 -33.04
C GLY A 140 -22.11 16.05 -33.32
N THR A 141 -21.94 16.59 -34.52
CA THR A 141 -20.66 17.13 -34.99
C THR A 141 -20.52 18.62 -34.66
N TYR A 142 -19.40 18.99 -34.06
CA TYR A 142 -19.03 20.35 -33.72
C TYR A 142 -17.78 20.78 -34.47
N LYS A 143 -17.76 22.01 -34.98
CA LYS A 143 -16.58 22.63 -35.59
C LYS A 143 -15.86 23.48 -34.55
N LEU A 144 -14.62 23.12 -34.27
CA LEU A 144 -13.73 23.86 -33.39
C LEU A 144 -12.83 24.74 -34.25
N LYS A 145 -12.71 26.01 -33.88
CA LYS A 145 -11.77 26.94 -34.51
C LYS A 145 -10.93 27.61 -33.42
N LEU A 146 -9.63 27.41 -33.51
CA LEU A 146 -8.61 28.06 -32.70
C LEU A 146 -8.05 29.24 -33.49
N LEU A 147 -7.88 30.37 -32.81
CA LEU A 147 -7.26 31.58 -33.32
C LEU A 147 -6.24 32.05 -32.31
N LEU A 148 -5.02 32.33 -32.76
CA LEU A 148 -4.05 33.18 -32.08
C LEU A 148 -4.00 34.51 -32.84
N ASP A 149 -4.23 35.63 -32.16
CA ASP A 149 -4.14 36.96 -32.78
C ASP A 149 -3.35 37.92 -31.88
N SER A 150 -2.12 38.23 -32.27
CA SER A 150 -1.22 39.12 -31.54
C SER A 150 -1.05 40.48 -32.22
N ARG A 151 -1.82 40.77 -33.28
CA ARG A 151 -1.74 42.07 -34.00
C ARG A 151 -2.06 43.24 -33.07
N THR A 152 -2.98 43.01 -32.12
CA THR A 152 -3.33 43.95 -31.06
C THR A 152 -3.08 43.33 -29.69
N GLY A 153 -2.82 44.14 -28.67
CA GLY A 153 -2.74 43.69 -27.28
C GLY A 153 -1.45 42.96 -26.85
N SER A 154 -0.45 42.77 -27.72
CA SER A 154 0.89 42.28 -27.36
C SER A 154 1.91 43.41 -27.17
N THR A 155 2.96 43.17 -26.39
CA THR A 155 4.02 44.14 -26.09
C THR A 155 4.88 44.49 -27.31
N PRO A 156 5.57 45.64 -27.33
CA PRO A 156 6.63 45.90 -28.31
C PRO A 156 7.68 44.79 -28.29
N GLY A 157 8.16 44.37 -29.46
CA GLY A 157 9.12 43.27 -29.61
C GLY A 157 8.52 41.86 -29.60
N SER A 158 7.23 41.71 -29.30
CA SER A 158 6.52 40.44 -29.49
C SER A 158 6.13 40.24 -30.97
N TRP A 159 6.04 38.99 -31.41
CA TRP A 159 5.52 38.63 -32.72
C TRP A 159 4.15 39.26 -32.98
N LYS A 160 3.97 39.80 -34.18
CA LYS A 160 2.75 40.48 -34.63
C LYS A 160 2.18 39.73 -35.82
N GLY A 161 1.16 38.93 -35.57
CA GLY A 161 0.48 38.20 -36.62
C GLY A 161 -0.74 37.48 -36.09
N TRP A 162 -1.26 36.58 -36.89
CA TRP A 162 -2.37 35.72 -36.51
C TRP A 162 -2.20 34.34 -37.15
N ALA A 163 -2.68 33.32 -36.47
CA ALA A 163 -2.66 31.95 -36.95
C ALA A 163 -3.99 31.27 -36.60
N ILE A 164 -4.43 30.31 -37.40
CA ILE A 164 -5.70 29.60 -37.20
C ILE A 164 -5.52 28.10 -37.36
N ALA A 165 -6.31 27.35 -36.60
CA ALA A 165 -6.53 25.93 -36.83
C ALA A 165 -8.02 25.61 -36.71
N GLN A 166 -8.44 24.56 -37.42
CA GLN A 166 -9.81 24.07 -37.37
C GLN A 166 -9.82 22.55 -37.33
N THR A 167 -10.76 22.00 -36.57
CA THR A 167 -11.03 20.56 -36.55
C THR A 167 -12.50 20.30 -36.29
N THR A 168 -12.94 19.06 -36.47
CA THR A 168 -14.27 18.58 -36.09
C THR A 168 -14.16 17.68 -34.87
N LEU A 169 -15.10 17.85 -33.94
CA LEU A 169 -15.29 17.00 -32.77
C LEU A 169 -16.66 16.34 -32.88
N GLU A 170 -16.73 15.03 -32.71
CA GLU A 170 -17.98 14.30 -32.63
C GLU A 170 -18.32 13.99 -31.16
N ILE A 171 -19.53 14.34 -30.73
CA ILE A 171 -20.05 13.98 -29.41
C ILE A 171 -21.10 12.89 -29.57
N LEU A 172 -20.86 11.74 -28.95
CA LEU A 172 -21.74 10.57 -29.01
C LEU A 172 -22.29 10.23 -27.63
N ASP A 173 -23.31 9.38 -27.60
CA ASP A 173 -23.73 8.72 -26.38
C ASP A 173 -22.75 7.61 -25.97
N PRO A 174 -22.49 7.44 -24.66
CA PRO A 174 -21.65 6.36 -24.20
C PRO A 174 -22.25 5.02 -24.66
N PRO A 175 -21.41 4.08 -25.13
CA PRO A 175 -21.88 2.76 -25.55
C PRO A 175 -22.53 2.04 -24.37
N GLN A 176 -23.69 1.40 -24.60
CA GLN A 176 -24.44 0.70 -23.54
C GLN A 176 -23.67 -0.50 -22.97
N ALA A 177 -22.81 -1.12 -23.78
CA ALA A 177 -21.91 -2.20 -23.37
C ALA A 177 -20.51 -1.94 -23.98
N PRO A 178 -19.65 -1.17 -23.30
CA PRO A 178 -18.31 -0.87 -23.82
C PRO A 178 -17.47 -2.14 -23.87
N VAL A 179 -16.82 -2.39 -25.01
CA VAL A 179 -15.84 -3.49 -25.13
C VAL A 179 -14.59 -3.16 -24.30
N PRO A 180 -13.79 -4.15 -23.86
CA PRO A 180 -12.63 -3.91 -22.98
C PRO A 180 -11.64 -2.86 -23.49
N ALA A 181 -11.42 -2.78 -24.81
CA ALA A 181 -10.56 -1.74 -25.40
C ALA A 181 -11.12 -0.33 -25.16
N GLN A 182 -12.43 -0.14 -25.32
CA GLN A 182 -13.10 1.15 -25.07
C GLN A 182 -13.06 1.50 -23.58
N GLN A 183 -13.25 0.52 -22.70
CA GLN A 183 -13.12 0.72 -21.25
C GLN A 183 -11.72 1.23 -20.88
N CYS A 184 -10.66 0.65 -21.46
CA CYS A 184 -9.30 1.14 -21.24
C CYS A 184 -9.11 2.57 -21.77
N SER A 185 -9.56 2.88 -23.00
CA SER A 185 -9.48 4.25 -23.53
C SER A 185 -10.21 5.27 -22.65
N GLN A 186 -11.39 4.93 -22.13
CA GLN A 186 -12.16 5.80 -21.23
C GLN A 186 -11.42 5.99 -19.89
N ALA A 187 -10.86 4.92 -19.32
CA ALA A 187 -10.09 4.99 -18.09
C ALA A 187 -8.85 5.87 -18.21
N LEU A 188 -8.13 5.81 -19.34
CA LEU A 188 -6.97 6.67 -19.61
C LEU A 188 -7.34 8.16 -19.61
N ILE A 189 -8.44 8.53 -20.29
CA ILE A 189 -8.89 9.93 -20.37
C ILE A 189 -9.36 10.42 -18.99
N LEU A 190 -10.11 9.60 -18.26
CA LEU A 190 -10.60 9.96 -16.92
C LEU A 190 -9.46 10.06 -15.90
N ALA A 191 -8.49 9.15 -15.95
CA ALA A 191 -7.30 9.22 -15.11
C ALA A 191 -6.49 10.49 -15.39
N ALA A 192 -6.23 10.81 -16.66
CA ALA A 192 -5.57 12.04 -17.06
C ALA A 192 -6.33 13.29 -16.54
N TYR A 193 -7.66 13.29 -16.61
CA TYR A 193 -8.48 14.37 -16.03
C TYR A 193 -8.25 14.51 -14.52
N HIS A 194 -8.24 13.42 -13.76
CA HIS A 194 -8.00 13.44 -12.32
C HIS A 194 -6.57 13.91 -11.98
N GLU A 195 -5.57 13.50 -12.76
CA GLU A 195 -4.19 13.97 -12.60
C GLU A 195 -4.07 15.48 -12.80
N GLN A 196 -4.76 16.02 -13.82
CA GLN A 196 -4.80 17.46 -14.05
C GLN A 196 -5.51 18.24 -12.94
N LYS A 197 -6.39 17.58 -12.18
CA LYS A 197 -7.00 18.12 -10.96
C LYS A 197 -6.14 17.86 -9.72
N ASN A 198 -4.92 17.37 -9.88
CA ASN A 198 -4.01 16.98 -8.81
C ASN A 198 -4.61 15.92 -7.86
N ASN A 199 -5.49 15.06 -8.38
CA ASN A 199 -6.14 13.99 -7.64
C ASN A 199 -5.62 12.61 -8.09
N THR A 200 -4.37 12.32 -7.71
CA THR A 200 -3.69 11.07 -8.08
C THR A 200 -4.34 9.82 -7.50
N ALA A 201 -5.03 9.94 -6.35
CA ALA A 201 -5.77 8.83 -5.76
C ALA A 201 -6.96 8.39 -6.63
N GLN A 202 -7.71 9.34 -7.19
CA GLN A 202 -8.79 9.01 -8.12
C GLN A 202 -8.25 8.49 -9.46
N ALA A 203 -7.15 9.05 -9.96
CA ALA A 203 -6.49 8.54 -11.16
C ALA A 203 -6.06 7.07 -11.00
N GLU A 204 -5.43 6.73 -9.86
CA GLU A 204 -5.03 5.36 -9.54
C GLU A 204 -6.24 4.43 -9.40
N ALA A 205 -7.31 4.86 -8.74
CA ALA A 205 -8.52 4.07 -8.59
C ALA A 205 -9.17 3.73 -9.95
N VAL A 206 -9.19 4.68 -10.88
CA VAL A 206 -9.69 4.48 -12.24
C VAL A 206 -8.81 3.50 -13.00
N LEU A 207 -7.50 3.67 -12.98
CA LEU A 207 -6.56 2.80 -13.69
C LEU A 207 -6.47 1.38 -13.09
N ALA A 208 -6.65 1.24 -11.78
CA ALA A 208 -6.69 -0.06 -11.12
C ALA A 208 -7.90 -0.92 -11.52
N GLN A 209 -9.00 -0.29 -11.92
CA GLN A 209 -10.20 -0.96 -12.44
C GLN A 209 -10.18 -1.14 -13.96
N ALA A 210 -9.22 -0.54 -14.65
CA ALA A 210 -9.12 -0.61 -16.10
C ALA A 210 -8.71 -2.02 -16.57
N PRO A 211 -9.20 -2.49 -17.73
CA PRO A 211 -8.75 -3.76 -18.28
C PRO A 211 -7.23 -3.74 -18.55
N ALA A 212 -6.59 -4.90 -18.37
CA ALA A 212 -5.14 -5.09 -18.47
C ALA A 212 -4.60 -5.04 -19.92
N PHE A 213 -4.89 -3.96 -20.64
CA PHE A 213 -4.22 -3.62 -21.89
C PHE A 213 -2.88 -2.93 -21.60
N VAL A 214 -1.91 -3.11 -22.50
CA VAL A 214 -0.57 -2.53 -22.39
C VAL A 214 -0.62 -1.03 -22.07
N ALA A 215 -1.48 -0.26 -22.75
CA ALA A 215 -1.60 1.18 -22.54
C ALA A 215 -2.10 1.56 -21.13
N CYS A 216 -3.11 0.86 -20.60
CA CYS A 216 -3.65 1.12 -19.26
C CYS A 216 -2.66 0.71 -18.17
N LEU A 217 -1.98 -0.42 -18.34
CA LEU A 217 -0.94 -0.87 -17.42
C LEU A 217 0.25 0.12 -17.43
N ALA A 218 0.71 0.55 -18.60
CA ALA A 218 1.78 1.53 -18.72
C ALA A 218 1.44 2.86 -18.03
N ALA A 219 0.24 3.42 -18.29
CA ALA A 219 -0.20 4.65 -17.65
C ALA A 219 -0.26 4.53 -16.12
N ARG A 220 -0.74 3.38 -15.60
CA ARG A 220 -0.79 3.11 -14.17
C ARG A 220 0.61 2.97 -13.55
N ALA A 221 1.52 2.29 -14.24
CA ALA A 221 2.91 2.16 -13.80
C ALA A 221 3.64 3.51 -13.75
N GLU A 222 3.41 4.36 -14.75
CA GLU A 222 3.93 5.73 -14.80
C GLU A 222 3.36 6.60 -13.68
N LEU A 223 2.05 6.49 -13.38
CA LEU A 223 1.43 7.15 -12.25
C LEU A 223 2.06 6.70 -10.93
N ALA A 224 2.14 5.38 -10.70
CA ALA A 224 2.76 4.80 -9.50
C ALA A 224 4.22 5.24 -9.32
N THR A 225 4.97 5.36 -10.42
CA THR A 225 6.34 5.88 -10.43
C THR A 225 6.39 7.32 -9.91
N ARG A 226 5.54 8.21 -10.46
CA ARG A 226 5.50 9.63 -10.07
C ARG A 226 4.97 9.84 -8.65
N THR A 227 4.09 8.97 -8.16
CA THR A 227 3.59 9.02 -6.77
C THR A 227 4.53 8.33 -5.78
N GLY A 228 5.68 7.81 -6.22
CA GLY A 228 6.70 7.20 -5.37
C GLY A 228 6.43 5.74 -4.98
N ASN A 229 5.36 5.12 -5.48
CA ASN A 229 5.09 3.70 -5.25
C ASN A 229 5.87 2.83 -6.26
N LYS A 230 7.20 2.84 -6.10
CA LYS A 230 8.14 2.22 -7.05
C LYS A 230 7.97 0.71 -7.17
N LYS A 231 7.67 0.00 -6.07
CA LYS A 231 7.43 -1.46 -6.08
C LYS A 231 6.20 -1.81 -6.93
N LEU A 232 5.08 -1.11 -6.68
CA LEU A 232 3.87 -1.26 -7.49
C LEU A 232 4.13 -0.93 -8.96
N ALA A 233 4.89 0.15 -9.24
CA ALA A 233 5.22 0.52 -10.61
C ALA A 233 5.99 -0.60 -11.34
N ILE A 234 6.98 -1.22 -10.69
CA ILE A 234 7.76 -2.34 -11.26
C ILE A 234 6.85 -3.52 -11.58
N ASP A 235 5.97 -3.91 -10.64
CA ASP A 235 5.05 -5.04 -10.83
C ASP A 235 4.09 -4.79 -12.00
N ILE A 236 3.57 -3.57 -12.13
CA ILE A 236 2.67 -3.21 -13.23
C ILE A 236 3.45 -3.13 -14.57
N TYR A 237 4.66 -2.57 -14.59
CA TYR A 237 5.49 -2.57 -15.80
C TYR A 237 5.75 -4.01 -16.29
N LYS A 238 6.08 -4.93 -15.38
CA LYS A 238 6.23 -6.36 -15.72
C LYS A 238 4.96 -6.94 -16.36
N GLN A 239 3.79 -6.63 -15.80
CA GLN A 239 2.51 -7.03 -16.42
C GLN A 239 2.33 -6.43 -17.83
N ALA A 240 2.68 -5.16 -18.02
CA ALA A 240 2.58 -4.49 -19.32
C ALA A 240 3.50 -5.16 -20.35
N ILE A 241 4.74 -5.49 -19.96
CA ILE A 241 5.74 -6.15 -20.80
C ILE A 241 5.27 -7.56 -21.19
N THR A 242 4.79 -8.36 -20.23
CA THR A 242 4.24 -9.69 -20.49
C THR A 242 3.03 -9.61 -21.43
N ARG A 243 2.16 -8.62 -21.24
CA ARG A 243 1.01 -8.46 -22.13
C ARG A 243 1.42 -8.04 -23.54
N GLN A 244 2.44 -7.21 -23.66
CA GLN A 244 2.96 -6.78 -24.94
C GLN A 244 3.65 -7.91 -25.69
N SER A 245 4.39 -8.78 -25.02
CA SER A 245 5.03 -9.94 -25.65
C SER A 245 4.01 -10.92 -26.23
N GLN A 246 2.88 -11.14 -25.54
CA GLN A 246 1.77 -11.96 -26.05
C GLN A 246 1.14 -11.41 -27.33
N LEU A 247 1.27 -10.11 -27.61
CA LEU A 247 0.71 -9.47 -28.80
C LEU A 247 1.70 -9.43 -29.98
N LYS A 248 2.99 -9.67 -29.73
CA LYS A 248 4.02 -9.62 -30.76
C LYS A 248 4.06 -10.91 -31.58
N GLN A 249 4.37 -10.77 -32.86
CA GLN A 249 4.78 -11.92 -33.65
C GLN A 249 6.25 -12.25 -33.36
N PRO A 250 6.68 -13.52 -33.54
CA PRO A 250 8.06 -13.96 -33.24
C PRO A 250 9.19 -13.16 -33.94
N SER A 251 8.86 -12.36 -34.96
CA SER A 251 9.79 -11.52 -35.73
C SER A 251 9.95 -10.09 -35.22
N ASP A 252 9.16 -9.65 -34.23
CA ASP A 252 9.19 -8.28 -33.74
C ASP A 252 10.26 -8.12 -32.65
N GLU A 253 11.28 -7.29 -32.90
CA GLU A 253 12.26 -6.83 -31.90
C GLU A 253 11.56 -6.44 -30.58
N PRO A 254 12.09 -6.80 -29.38
CA PRO A 254 11.48 -6.49 -28.11
C PRO A 254 11.24 -4.98 -27.94
N SER A 255 10.17 -4.63 -27.23
CA SER A 255 9.78 -3.22 -27.08
C SER A 255 10.66 -2.65 -25.98
N THR A 256 11.71 -1.97 -26.39
CA THR A 256 12.75 -1.47 -25.48
C THR A 256 12.23 -0.41 -24.50
N THR A 257 11.12 0.27 -24.80
CA THR A 257 10.63 1.40 -24.00
C THR A 257 10.10 0.98 -22.62
N LEU A 258 9.20 0.00 -22.54
CA LEU A 258 8.62 -0.43 -21.26
C LEU A 258 9.68 -1.11 -20.38
N GLU A 259 10.54 -1.93 -20.98
CA GLU A 259 11.66 -2.57 -20.28
C GLU A 259 12.64 -1.54 -19.72
N MET A 260 12.99 -0.52 -20.52
CA MET A 260 13.84 0.59 -20.08
C MET A 260 13.19 1.41 -18.95
N GLN A 261 11.91 1.77 -19.08
CA GLN A 261 11.17 2.49 -18.03
C GLN A 261 11.14 1.69 -16.72
N CYS A 262 10.83 0.39 -16.80
CA CYS A 262 10.85 -0.51 -15.66
C CYS A 262 12.24 -0.57 -15.02
N GLN A 263 13.30 -0.73 -15.82
CA GLN A 263 14.67 -0.80 -15.33
C GLN A 263 15.11 0.49 -14.64
N LEU A 264 14.69 1.65 -15.17
CA LEU A 264 14.95 2.95 -14.53
C LEU A 264 14.31 3.04 -13.14
N VAL A 265 13.09 2.52 -12.97
CA VAL A 265 12.42 2.49 -11.66
C VAL A 265 13.14 1.54 -10.70
N MET A 266 13.51 0.33 -11.15
CA MET A 266 14.29 -0.62 -10.33
C MET A 266 15.62 -0.04 -9.85
N ASN A 267 16.37 0.60 -10.76
CA ASN A 267 17.65 1.22 -10.44
C ASN A 267 17.52 2.39 -9.45
N SER A 268 16.32 2.99 -9.36
CA SER A 268 16.03 4.06 -8.43
C SER A 268 15.68 3.58 -7.00
N LEU A 269 15.58 2.27 -6.76
CA LEU A 269 15.38 1.70 -5.42
C LEU A 269 16.70 1.63 -4.63
N PRO A 270 16.66 1.78 -3.30
CA PRO A 270 17.79 1.46 -2.43
C PRO A 270 18.29 0.04 -2.69
N GLU A 271 19.60 -0.18 -2.64
CA GLU A 271 20.21 -1.46 -3.02
C GLU A 271 19.67 -2.64 -2.21
N ALA A 272 19.40 -2.44 -0.91
CA ALA A 272 18.80 -3.45 -0.03
C ALA A 272 17.34 -3.83 -0.40
N GLU A 273 16.67 -3.02 -1.23
CA GLU A 273 15.30 -3.26 -1.69
C GLU A 273 15.23 -3.74 -3.15
N ARG A 274 16.37 -3.79 -3.86
CA ARG A 274 16.42 -4.34 -5.21
C ARG A 274 16.37 -5.85 -5.08
N ASP A 275 15.42 -6.45 -5.79
CA ASP A 275 15.43 -7.89 -6.00
C ASP A 275 16.45 -8.21 -7.13
N PRO A 276 17.58 -8.87 -6.83
CA PRO A 276 18.61 -9.18 -7.82
C PRO A 276 18.16 -10.22 -8.86
N LEU A 277 17.05 -10.92 -8.62
CA LEU A 277 16.45 -11.88 -9.55
C LEU A 277 15.32 -11.25 -10.38
N ALA A 278 14.79 -10.10 -9.96
CA ALA A 278 13.79 -9.37 -10.73
C ALA A 278 14.43 -8.63 -11.91
N THR A 279 14.27 -9.17 -13.11
CA THR A 279 14.59 -8.45 -14.35
C THR A 279 13.36 -7.79 -14.94
N CYS A 280 13.52 -6.58 -15.47
CA CYS A 280 12.48 -5.84 -16.21
C CYS A 280 12.41 -6.20 -17.69
N GLY A 281 13.14 -7.22 -18.15
CA GLY A 281 13.17 -7.65 -19.54
C GLY A 281 12.76 -9.10 -19.71
N TYR A 282 12.46 -9.47 -20.96
CA TYR A 282 12.24 -10.87 -21.35
C TYR A 282 13.54 -11.68 -21.23
N LYS A 283 13.71 -12.35 -20.10
CA LYS A 283 14.07 -13.77 -20.14
C LYS A 283 12.72 -14.50 -20.09
N GLU A 284 12.56 -15.59 -20.84
CA GLU A 284 11.41 -16.49 -20.68
C GLU A 284 10.98 -16.50 -19.22
N CYS A 285 9.72 -16.18 -18.93
CA CYS A 285 9.28 -16.11 -17.54
C CYS A 285 9.52 -17.49 -16.94
N ILE A 286 10.53 -17.58 -16.08
CA ILE A 286 10.92 -18.84 -15.47
C ILE A 286 9.81 -19.12 -14.47
N ALA A 287 8.97 -20.11 -14.79
CA ALA A 287 7.92 -20.55 -13.89
C ALA A 287 8.54 -20.82 -12.52
N GLU A 288 7.96 -20.22 -11.48
CA GLU A 288 8.38 -20.49 -10.11
C GLU A 288 8.27 -21.99 -9.86
N SER A 289 9.29 -22.57 -9.23
CA SER A 289 9.20 -23.92 -8.71
C SER A 289 8.08 -24.03 -7.68
N GLU A 290 7.57 -25.24 -7.44
CA GLU A 290 6.52 -25.46 -6.44
C GLU A 290 6.96 -24.98 -5.04
N GLU A 291 8.24 -25.11 -4.71
CA GLU A 291 8.84 -24.63 -3.46
C GLU A 291 8.80 -23.10 -3.35
N GLU A 292 9.18 -22.38 -4.41
CA GLU A 292 9.14 -20.92 -4.47
C GLU A 292 7.70 -20.39 -4.36
N ILE A 293 6.75 -21.06 -5.03
CA ILE A 293 5.32 -20.71 -4.93
C ILE A 293 4.83 -20.85 -3.50
N CYS A 294 5.15 -21.97 -2.83
CA CYS A 294 4.77 -22.20 -1.44
C CYS A 294 5.38 -21.16 -0.49
N HIS A 295 6.65 -20.79 -0.67
CA HIS A 295 7.30 -19.75 0.11
C HIS A 295 6.66 -18.38 -0.09
N ARG A 296 6.41 -17.97 -1.34
CA ARG A 296 5.85 -16.67 -1.67
C ARG A 296 4.46 -16.47 -1.08
N VAL A 297 3.59 -17.49 -1.14
CA VAL A 297 2.24 -17.41 -0.53
C VAL A 297 2.23 -17.79 0.95
N SER A 298 3.41 -18.04 1.54
CA SER A 298 3.60 -18.41 2.94
C SER A 298 2.83 -19.68 3.34
N ALA A 299 2.64 -20.63 2.42
CA ALA A 299 2.06 -21.93 2.70
C ALA A 299 3.13 -22.90 3.23
N GLN A 300 2.90 -23.46 4.41
CA GLN A 300 3.82 -24.38 5.09
C GLN A 300 3.44 -25.86 4.89
N CYS A 301 2.19 -26.13 4.49
CA CYS A 301 1.65 -27.48 4.40
C CYS A 301 0.45 -27.57 3.47
N GLY A 302 0.10 -28.80 3.08
CA GLY A 302 -1.16 -29.12 2.41
C GLY A 302 -1.21 -28.67 0.94
N PRO A 303 -2.28 -29.05 0.22
CA PRO A 303 -2.43 -28.73 -1.19
C PRO A 303 -2.64 -27.23 -1.41
N LEU A 304 -2.09 -26.70 -2.50
CA LEU A 304 -2.19 -25.29 -2.85
C LEU A 304 -2.44 -25.15 -4.36
N GLN A 305 -3.47 -24.39 -4.71
CA GLN A 305 -3.63 -23.86 -6.07
C GLN A 305 -3.18 -22.41 -6.06
N ALA A 306 -2.16 -22.08 -6.83
CA ALA A 306 -1.63 -20.74 -6.90
C ALA A 306 -1.17 -20.41 -8.32
N THR A 307 -1.33 -19.14 -8.69
CA THR A 307 -0.82 -18.60 -9.95
C THR A 307 0.58 -18.04 -9.71
N ASP A 308 1.57 -18.51 -10.46
CA ASP A 308 2.94 -18.00 -10.39
C ASP A 308 3.03 -16.53 -10.88
N ILE A 309 4.19 -15.89 -10.71
CA ILE A 309 4.44 -14.52 -11.19
C ILE A 309 4.37 -14.39 -12.72
N CYS A 310 4.33 -15.51 -13.44
CA CYS A 310 4.20 -15.60 -14.88
C CYS A 310 2.76 -15.73 -15.37
N GLY A 311 1.79 -15.93 -14.46
CA GLY A 311 0.38 -16.16 -14.79
C GLY A 311 0.00 -17.63 -14.99
N ASN A 312 0.92 -18.58 -14.79
CA ASN A 312 0.62 -20.00 -14.85
C ASN A 312 0.00 -20.46 -13.53
N THR A 313 -1.10 -21.20 -13.60
CA THR A 313 -1.73 -21.77 -12.40
C THR A 313 -1.25 -23.19 -12.17
N SER A 314 -0.63 -23.42 -11.00
CA SER A 314 -0.11 -24.72 -10.58
C SER A 314 -0.98 -25.32 -9.48
N ASN A 315 -1.17 -26.64 -9.53
CA ASN A 315 -1.81 -27.43 -8.47
C ASN A 315 -0.72 -28.18 -7.70
N ILE A 316 -0.24 -27.59 -6.61
CA ILE A 316 0.82 -28.15 -5.79
C ILE A 316 0.21 -29.18 -4.85
N ALA A 317 0.71 -30.42 -4.93
CA ALA A 317 0.18 -31.53 -4.14
C ALA A 317 0.37 -31.33 -2.62
N SER A 318 1.51 -30.75 -2.22
CA SER A 318 1.73 -30.33 -0.83
C SER A 318 2.86 -29.31 -0.71
N CYS A 319 2.62 -28.21 0.02
CA CYS A 319 3.66 -27.22 0.36
C CYS A 319 4.58 -27.62 1.51
N GLY A 320 4.41 -28.83 2.07
CA GLY A 320 5.22 -29.33 3.17
C GLY A 320 4.44 -30.23 4.11
N THR A 321 5.05 -30.57 5.25
CA THR A 321 4.41 -31.37 6.31
C THR A 321 4.60 -30.69 7.65
N CYS A 322 3.61 -30.81 8.54
CA CYS A 322 3.69 -30.25 9.87
C CYS A 322 4.27 -31.26 10.85
N THR A 323 5.08 -30.78 11.80
CA THR A 323 5.60 -31.59 12.90
C THR A 323 4.54 -31.73 13.99
N ALA A 324 4.29 -32.95 14.46
CA ALA A 324 3.35 -33.18 15.55
C ALA A 324 3.72 -32.35 16.80
N PRO A 325 2.74 -31.77 17.52
CA PRO A 325 1.28 -31.99 17.42
C PRO A 325 0.57 -31.10 16.38
N GLN A 326 1.29 -30.33 15.58
CA GLN A 326 0.68 -29.46 14.58
C GLN A 326 0.07 -30.26 13.44
N THR A 327 -1.06 -29.77 12.94
CA THR A 327 -1.75 -30.28 11.75
C THR A 327 -1.91 -29.15 10.76
N CYS A 328 -2.04 -29.49 9.48
CA CYS A 328 -2.21 -28.47 8.46
C CYS A 328 -3.58 -27.79 8.62
N GLY A 329 -3.57 -26.48 8.86
CA GLY A 329 -4.78 -25.73 9.19
C GLY A 329 -5.25 -25.84 10.63
N GLY A 330 -4.48 -26.50 11.52
CA GLY A 330 -4.92 -26.77 12.90
C GLY A 330 -5.17 -25.51 13.74
N SER A 331 -4.56 -24.38 13.40
CA SER A 331 -4.82 -23.08 14.05
C SER A 331 -6.02 -22.32 13.47
N GLY A 332 -6.73 -22.89 12.49
CA GLY A 332 -7.81 -22.22 11.76
C GLY A 332 -7.35 -21.37 10.58
N VAL A 333 -6.04 -21.29 10.30
CA VAL A 333 -5.48 -20.63 9.11
C VAL A 333 -5.07 -21.68 8.09
N ALA A 334 -5.69 -21.65 6.91
CA ALA A 334 -5.42 -22.61 5.83
C ALA A 334 -3.92 -22.62 5.46
N ASN A 335 -3.41 -23.81 5.11
CA ASN A 335 -2.03 -24.05 4.68
C ASN A 335 -0.92 -23.64 5.67
N GLN A 336 -1.26 -23.31 6.92
CA GLN A 336 -0.30 -23.05 7.99
C GLN A 336 -0.25 -24.23 8.96
N CYS A 337 0.94 -24.52 9.49
CA CYS A 337 1.08 -25.49 10.56
C CYS A 337 0.60 -24.88 11.88
N GLY A 338 -0.43 -25.47 12.46
CA GLY A 338 -1.00 -25.04 13.73
C GLY A 338 -1.55 -26.21 14.51
N CYS A 339 -1.73 -26.04 15.82
CA CYS A 339 -2.37 -27.05 16.65
C CYS A 339 -3.79 -26.59 16.98
N ALA A 340 -4.76 -27.48 16.77
CA ALA A 340 -6.14 -27.24 17.17
C ALA A 340 -6.26 -27.52 18.67
N PRO A 341 -6.52 -26.51 19.51
CA PRO A 341 -6.65 -26.73 20.94
C PRO A 341 -7.88 -27.58 21.22
N GLU A 342 -7.73 -28.56 22.12
CA GLU A 342 -8.83 -29.36 22.61
C GLU A 342 -9.86 -28.50 23.36
N THR A 343 -11.12 -28.94 23.36
CA THR A 343 -12.18 -28.25 24.11
C THR A 343 -11.94 -28.31 25.63
N ASN A 344 -12.64 -27.45 26.39
CA ASN A 344 -12.61 -27.51 27.86
C ASN A 344 -12.99 -28.89 28.41
N ALA A 345 -14.01 -29.54 27.84
CA ALA A 345 -14.43 -30.86 28.27
C ALA A 345 -13.37 -31.93 28.00
N GLN A 346 -12.73 -31.90 26.83
CA GLN A 346 -11.65 -32.83 26.47
C GLN A 346 -10.42 -32.63 27.36
N PHE A 347 -10.01 -31.37 27.59
CA PHE A 347 -8.92 -31.03 28.51
C PHE A 347 -9.17 -31.58 29.91
N CYS A 348 -10.35 -31.30 30.48
CA CYS A 348 -10.70 -31.78 31.82
C CYS A 348 -10.72 -33.30 31.90
N SER A 349 -11.31 -33.96 30.89
CA SER A 349 -11.36 -35.42 30.81
C SER A 349 -9.97 -36.04 30.72
N ARG A 350 -9.08 -35.50 29.88
CA ARG A 350 -7.70 -35.94 29.71
C ARG A 350 -6.86 -35.75 30.99
N GLN A 351 -7.09 -34.65 31.70
CA GLN A 351 -6.45 -34.38 33.00
C GLN A 351 -7.08 -35.20 34.15
N GLY A 352 -8.13 -36.00 33.86
CA GLY A 352 -8.83 -36.82 34.85
C GLY A 352 -9.60 -36.00 35.89
N LYS A 353 -10.04 -34.78 35.54
CA LYS A 353 -10.72 -33.84 36.44
C LYS A 353 -12.17 -33.62 36.01
N ASN A 354 -13.09 -33.57 36.96
CA ASN A 354 -14.52 -33.40 36.70
C ASN A 354 -15.18 -32.29 37.57
N CYS A 355 -14.38 -31.49 38.29
CA CYS A 355 -14.88 -30.33 39.02
C CYS A 355 -13.80 -29.26 39.26
N GLY A 356 -14.25 -28.03 39.52
CA GLY A 356 -13.39 -26.92 39.93
C GLY A 356 -12.44 -26.42 38.83
N SER A 357 -11.61 -25.43 39.17
CA SER A 357 -10.65 -24.84 38.24
C SER A 357 -9.41 -25.71 38.09
N VAL A 358 -8.96 -25.93 36.86
CA VAL A 358 -7.80 -26.79 36.53
C VAL A 358 -6.85 -26.04 35.62
N THR A 359 -5.58 -26.01 35.99
CA THR A 359 -4.49 -25.47 35.16
C THR A 359 -3.57 -26.60 34.72
N GLY A 360 -3.16 -26.59 33.46
CA GLY A 360 -2.27 -27.60 32.90
C GLY A 360 -1.95 -27.34 31.42
N GLN A 361 -1.05 -28.13 30.85
CA GLN A 361 -0.77 -28.11 29.42
C GLN A 361 -1.92 -28.76 28.64
N ASP A 362 -2.37 -28.12 27.57
CA ASP A 362 -3.30 -28.71 26.61
C ASP A 362 -2.60 -29.69 25.65
N ASN A 363 -3.36 -30.27 24.73
CA ASN A 363 -2.86 -31.13 23.66
C ASN A 363 -1.86 -30.43 22.70
N CYS A 364 -1.77 -29.10 22.75
CA CYS A 364 -0.83 -28.29 21.99
C CYS A 364 0.41 -27.87 22.80
N GLY A 365 0.53 -28.36 24.05
CA GLY A 365 1.62 -28.03 24.97
C GLY A 365 1.49 -26.64 25.62
N GLN A 366 0.39 -25.92 25.37
CA GLN A 366 0.16 -24.59 25.93
C GLN A 366 -0.45 -24.70 27.32
N SER A 367 0.10 -23.97 28.29
CA SER A 367 -0.47 -23.91 29.64
C SER A 367 -1.76 -23.09 29.61
N ARG A 368 -2.88 -23.68 30.06
CA ARG A 368 -4.17 -23.01 30.14
C ARG A 368 -4.92 -23.36 31.42
N THR A 369 -5.85 -22.49 31.79
CA THR A 369 -6.74 -22.67 32.95
C THR A 369 -8.18 -22.82 32.47
N VAL A 370 -8.79 -23.96 32.77
CA VAL A 370 -10.24 -24.15 32.65
C VAL A 370 -10.86 -23.80 33.99
N THR A 371 -11.67 -22.73 34.03
CA THR A 371 -12.26 -22.19 35.26
C THR A 371 -13.21 -23.15 35.97
N SER A 372 -13.83 -24.06 35.23
CA SER A 372 -14.64 -25.15 35.79
C SER A 372 -14.62 -26.39 34.89
N CYS A 373 -14.11 -27.50 35.43
CA CYS A 373 -14.19 -28.82 34.80
C CYS A 373 -15.51 -29.57 35.07
N GLY A 374 -16.50 -28.87 35.63
CA GLY A 374 -17.81 -29.44 35.99
C GLY A 374 -18.20 -29.13 37.42
N THR A 375 -19.33 -29.71 37.83
CA THR A 375 -19.89 -29.59 39.19
C THR A 375 -20.20 -30.98 39.72
N CYS A 376 -19.97 -31.19 41.01
CA CYS A 376 -20.32 -32.44 41.67
C CYS A 376 -21.84 -32.51 41.91
N SER A 377 -22.37 -33.74 41.94
CA SER A 377 -23.79 -34.01 42.17
C SER A 377 -23.99 -34.76 43.48
N GLY A 378 -25.18 -34.66 44.08
CA GLY A 378 -25.49 -35.33 45.35
C GLY A 378 -24.71 -34.77 46.54
N THR A 379 -24.14 -35.66 47.36
CA THR A 379 -23.35 -35.31 48.56
C THR A 379 -21.86 -35.14 48.28
N ASP A 380 -21.44 -35.27 47.03
CA ASP A 380 -20.02 -35.17 46.66
C ASP A 380 -19.58 -33.70 46.65
N SER A 381 -18.37 -33.47 47.16
CA SER A 381 -17.71 -32.17 47.09
C SER A 381 -16.50 -32.25 46.17
N CYS A 382 -16.12 -31.12 45.59
CA CYS A 382 -14.95 -31.08 44.72
C CYS A 382 -13.69 -31.27 45.55
N GLY A 383 -13.00 -32.39 45.37
CA GLY A 383 -11.89 -32.81 46.23
C GLY A 383 -12.30 -33.59 47.48
N GLY A 384 -13.58 -33.95 47.65
CA GLY A 384 -14.08 -34.58 48.88
C GLY A 384 -13.41 -35.91 49.21
N ALA A 385 -13.09 -36.73 48.21
CA ALA A 385 -12.36 -37.99 48.40
C ALA A 385 -10.82 -37.83 48.53
N GLY A 386 -10.32 -36.62 48.79
CA GLY A 386 -8.90 -36.34 48.98
C GLY A 386 -8.08 -36.12 47.70
N THR A 387 -8.69 -36.26 46.52
CA THR A 387 -8.05 -35.96 45.22
C THR A 387 -8.56 -34.64 44.67
N ALA A 388 -7.68 -33.63 44.56
CA ALA A 388 -8.06 -32.31 44.05
C ALA A 388 -8.74 -32.37 42.67
N ASN A 389 -9.78 -31.55 42.48
CA ASN A 389 -10.55 -31.41 41.24
C ASN A 389 -11.25 -32.69 40.75
N VAL A 390 -11.46 -33.66 41.65
CA VAL A 390 -12.26 -34.85 41.42
C VAL A 390 -13.42 -34.88 42.42
N CYS A 391 -14.63 -35.07 41.92
CA CYS A 391 -15.81 -35.28 42.74
C CYS A 391 -15.67 -36.58 43.52
N GLY A 392 -15.95 -36.50 44.82
CA GLY A 392 -16.07 -37.68 45.64
C GLY A 392 -16.71 -37.34 46.98
N THR A 393 -17.29 -38.36 47.59
CA THR A 393 -17.91 -38.23 48.90
C THR A 393 -16.81 -38.00 49.92
N CYS A 394 -16.97 -36.98 50.75
CA CYS A 394 -16.02 -36.72 51.81
C CYS A 394 -16.00 -37.89 52.79
N GLN A 395 -14.83 -38.53 52.95
CA GLN A 395 -14.65 -39.62 53.91
C GLN A 395 -14.20 -39.01 55.24
N PRO A 396 -15.09 -38.92 56.24
CA PRO A 396 -14.75 -38.30 57.51
C PRO A 396 -13.69 -39.13 58.22
N ILE A 397 -12.65 -38.48 58.72
CA ILE A 397 -11.71 -39.14 59.63
C ILE A 397 -12.53 -39.63 60.84
N PRO A 398 -12.50 -40.92 61.21
CA PRO A 398 -13.24 -41.40 62.38
C PRO A 398 -12.77 -40.70 63.66
N GLN A 399 -13.68 -40.43 64.59
CA GLN A 399 -13.37 -39.73 65.84
C GLN A 399 -12.20 -40.38 66.61
N ALA A 400 -12.14 -41.71 66.64
CA ALA A 400 -11.06 -42.44 67.31
C ALA A 400 -9.67 -42.06 66.75
N THR A 401 -9.57 -41.84 65.44
CA THR A 401 -8.33 -41.42 64.77
C THR A 401 -8.09 -39.93 64.95
N ALA A 402 -9.11 -39.10 64.81
CA ALA A 402 -8.98 -37.64 64.99
C ALA A 402 -8.62 -37.25 66.44
N CYS A 403 -9.10 -38.02 67.41
CA CYS A 403 -8.80 -37.88 68.84
C CYS A 403 -7.61 -38.72 69.29
N ALA A 404 -6.97 -39.49 68.41
CA ALA A 404 -5.83 -40.31 68.78
C ALA A 404 -4.73 -39.42 69.38
N ASN A 405 -4.26 -39.79 70.57
CA ASN A 405 -3.26 -39.06 71.36
C ASN A 405 -3.67 -37.65 71.82
N ARG A 406 -4.96 -37.27 71.75
CA ARG A 406 -5.49 -36.02 72.30
C ARG A 406 -6.23 -36.29 73.61
N GLN A 407 -5.95 -35.47 74.61
CA GLN A 407 -6.65 -35.41 75.90
C GLN A 407 -7.78 -34.37 75.90
N CYS A 408 -7.71 -33.40 74.99
CA CYS A 408 -8.66 -32.30 74.87
C CYS A 408 -8.72 -31.73 73.43
N GLY A 409 -9.71 -30.87 73.18
CA GLY A 409 -9.80 -30.04 71.98
C GLY A 409 -10.76 -30.59 70.94
N SER A 410 -10.96 -29.80 69.87
CA SER A 410 -12.04 -30.04 68.91
C SER A 410 -11.54 -30.12 67.46
N PRO A 411 -10.86 -31.21 67.06
CA PRO A 411 -10.37 -31.37 65.70
C PRO A 411 -11.54 -31.58 64.72
N SER A 412 -11.43 -31.01 63.51
CA SER A 412 -12.39 -31.31 62.44
C SER A 412 -12.12 -32.69 61.84
N ASN A 413 -13.17 -33.32 61.32
CA ASN A 413 -13.08 -34.60 60.63
C ASN A 413 -12.67 -34.48 59.15
N GLY A 414 -12.27 -33.28 58.70
CA GLY A 414 -11.99 -32.95 57.31
C GLY A 414 -13.23 -32.76 56.42
N CYS A 415 -14.43 -33.01 56.93
CA CYS A 415 -15.70 -32.99 56.19
C CYS A 415 -16.77 -32.08 56.83
N GLY A 416 -16.34 -31.05 57.57
CA GLY A 416 -17.21 -30.04 58.17
C GLY A 416 -17.82 -30.40 59.54
N LEU A 417 -17.61 -31.62 60.04
CA LEU A 417 -17.97 -31.98 61.41
C LEU A 417 -16.75 -31.83 62.32
N ILE A 418 -16.98 -31.32 63.52
CA ILE A 418 -15.96 -31.10 64.54
C ILE A 418 -16.19 -32.11 65.66
N TYR A 419 -15.18 -32.90 66.00
CA TYR A 419 -15.24 -33.80 67.14
C TYR A 419 -14.91 -33.08 68.44
N SER A 420 -15.27 -33.67 69.57
CA SER A 420 -14.78 -33.26 70.89
C SER A 420 -13.93 -34.39 71.47
N CYS A 421 -12.65 -34.12 71.69
CA CYS A 421 -11.66 -35.09 72.13
C CYS A 421 -11.33 -34.91 73.63
N GLY A 422 -12.35 -34.85 74.47
CA GLY A 422 -12.21 -34.66 75.91
C GLY A 422 -12.06 -33.20 76.34
N THR A 423 -12.04 -32.99 77.66
CA THR A 423 -11.88 -31.68 78.29
C THR A 423 -10.82 -31.76 79.38
N CYS A 424 -10.04 -30.70 79.56
CA CYS A 424 -9.11 -30.63 80.67
C CYS A 424 -9.84 -30.41 82.00
N GLN A 425 -9.27 -30.92 83.09
CA GLN A 425 -9.74 -30.65 84.45
C GLN A 425 -9.69 -29.15 84.78
N LEU A 426 -10.48 -28.70 85.76
CA LEU A 426 -10.57 -27.30 86.19
C LEU A 426 -9.17 -26.67 86.39
N GLY A 427 -8.95 -25.49 85.80
CA GLY A 427 -7.69 -24.74 85.88
C GLY A 427 -6.64 -25.11 84.81
N ARG A 428 -6.99 -25.93 83.80
CA ARG A 428 -6.09 -26.31 82.69
C ARG A 428 -6.69 -25.91 81.33
N GLN A 429 -5.87 -25.43 80.40
CA GLN A 429 -6.27 -25.16 79.01
C GLN A 429 -5.75 -26.25 78.07
N CYS A 430 -6.39 -26.34 76.90
CA CYS A 430 -6.03 -27.28 75.86
C CYS A 430 -5.11 -26.67 74.81
N SER A 431 -4.01 -27.33 74.47
CA SER A 431 -3.22 -26.98 73.28
C SER A 431 -4.02 -27.28 72.02
N LEU A 432 -4.36 -26.25 71.22
CA LEU A 432 -5.18 -26.41 70.01
C LEU A 432 -4.50 -27.28 68.93
N LYS A 433 -3.17 -27.28 68.86
CA LYS A 433 -2.42 -28.05 67.85
C LYS A 433 -2.22 -29.52 68.23
N TYR A 434 -1.81 -29.81 69.48
CA TYR A 434 -1.48 -31.18 69.94
C TYR A 434 -2.58 -31.85 70.76
N GLY A 435 -3.59 -31.10 71.23
CA GLY A 435 -4.69 -31.64 72.01
C GLY A 435 -4.28 -32.17 73.39
N VAL A 436 -3.19 -31.66 73.98
CA VAL A 436 -2.72 -32.03 75.32
C VAL A 436 -3.10 -30.97 76.35
N CYS A 437 -3.44 -31.40 77.56
CA CYS A 437 -3.76 -30.50 78.66
C CYS A 437 -2.48 -29.97 79.32
N GLY A 438 -2.39 -28.65 79.49
CA GLY A 438 -1.31 -28.03 80.26
C GLY A 438 -1.34 -28.38 81.76
N PRO A 439 -0.28 -28.04 82.51
CA PRO A 439 -0.30 -28.10 83.97
C PRO A 439 -1.38 -27.16 84.54
N PRO A 440 -1.91 -27.43 85.75
CA PRO A 440 -2.85 -26.51 86.41
C PRO A 440 -2.17 -25.18 86.71
N CYS A 441 -2.78 -24.06 86.33
CA CYS A 441 -2.34 -22.74 86.79
C CYS A 441 -3.12 -22.34 88.03
N GLU A 442 -2.42 -21.80 89.03
CA GLU A 442 -3.03 -21.14 90.19
C GLU A 442 -3.82 -19.89 89.76
N PRO A 443 -4.72 -19.34 90.60
CA PRO A 443 -5.67 -18.27 90.22
C PRO A 443 -5.05 -17.01 89.61
N ASN A 444 -3.74 -16.80 89.78
CA ASN A 444 -3.02 -15.61 89.34
C ASN A 444 -1.94 -15.88 88.25
N GLY A 445 -1.76 -17.13 87.81
CA GLY A 445 -0.81 -17.47 86.74
C GLY A 445 -1.44 -17.34 85.35
N VAL A 446 -0.68 -16.80 84.38
CA VAL A 446 -1.10 -16.74 82.97
C VAL A 446 -0.53 -17.95 82.24
N LEU A 447 -1.42 -18.77 81.66
CA LEU A 447 -0.99 -19.93 80.88
C LEU A 447 -0.59 -19.47 79.47
N VAL A 448 0.70 -19.55 79.16
CA VAL A 448 1.23 -19.24 77.83
C VAL A 448 1.40 -20.55 77.07
N CYS A 449 0.70 -20.66 75.94
CA CYS A 449 0.76 -21.82 75.06
C CYS A 449 1.50 -21.44 73.78
N ASN A 450 2.44 -22.28 73.38
CA ASN A 450 2.99 -22.25 72.03
C ASN A 450 2.56 -23.47 71.23
N ASP A 451 3.06 -23.51 70.01
CA ASP A 451 2.89 -24.55 69.02
C ASP A 451 3.62 -25.87 69.37
N LEU A 452 3.96 -26.15 70.64
CA LEU A 452 4.49 -27.44 71.10
C LEU A 452 4.02 -27.81 72.53
N PHE A 453 3.88 -26.85 73.45
CA PHE A 453 3.47 -27.09 74.83
C PHE A 453 2.88 -25.82 75.48
N CYS A 454 2.20 -25.99 76.62
CA CYS A 454 1.73 -24.88 77.46
C CYS A 454 2.50 -24.87 78.78
N VAL A 455 2.95 -23.69 79.22
CA VAL A 455 3.58 -23.49 80.53
C VAL A 455 2.78 -22.44 81.30
N CYS A 456 2.66 -22.63 82.61
CA CYS A 456 2.14 -21.59 83.50
C CYS A 456 3.25 -20.58 83.76
N ASP A 457 3.08 -19.34 83.32
CA ASP A 457 3.93 -18.23 83.70
C ASP A 457 3.38 -17.59 84.98
N PRO A 458 4.12 -17.65 86.11
CA PRO A 458 3.70 -17.04 87.36
C PRO A 458 3.82 -15.50 87.37
N SER A 459 4.44 -14.88 86.36
CA SER A 459 4.69 -13.43 86.32
C SER A 459 3.55 -12.61 85.67
N GLY A 460 2.66 -13.26 84.91
CA GLY A 460 1.47 -12.62 84.34
C GLY A 460 1.72 -11.67 83.16
N ASP A 461 2.96 -11.52 82.68
CA ASP A 461 3.26 -10.70 81.50
C ASP A 461 3.01 -11.50 80.20
N PRO A 462 2.18 -10.99 79.26
CA PRO A 462 2.04 -11.60 77.94
C PRO A 462 3.31 -11.36 77.12
N MET A 463 3.94 -12.43 76.64
CA MET A 463 5.01 -12.34 75.62
C MET A 463 4.45 -12.01 74.24
#